data_AF-A0A7C2J072-F1
#
_entry.id   AF-A0A7C2J072-F1
#
_cell.length_a   1.000
_cell.length_b   1.000
_cell.length_c   1.000
_cell.angle_alpha   90.00
_cell.angle_beta   90.00
_cell.angle_gamma   90.00
#
_symmetry.space_group_name_H-M   'P 1'
#
loop_
_entity.id
_entity.type
_entity.pdbx_description
1 polymer ?
#
loop_
_entity_poly.entity_id
_entity_poly.type
_entity_poly.pdbx_seq_one_letter_code
_entity_poly.pdbx_strand_id
1 'polypeptide(L)'
;MTEVDVALLDTAGAVLCEECAAKFYVVCARCGGFTPREESRARDEKVYCSGCFAKSDEAGPDLPSDDEIESLVDEYIKLYAEEKKISERLEIIKERLKAAAAARERVAGAVVFRSGQGEVRCSYQLKSKWDPEKVASLEPVMGEERFASMFERVVSYKANKKGLEEFLSGTDEASDALREAVRDAMEETETPSLSVPRRKN
;
A
#
# COMPACT_ATOMS: atom_id res chain seq x y z
N MET A 1 -36.33 -1.50 -8.35
CA MET A 1 -35.36 -1.98 -7.35
C MET A 1 -35.07 -3.41 -7.72
N THR A 2 -34.01 -3.63 -8.50
CA THR A 2 -33.58 -4.97 -8.88
C THR A 2 -32.94 -5.59 -7.65
N GLU A 3 -33.58 -6.59 -7.07
CA GLU A 3 -32.96 -7.48 -6.09
C GLU A 3 -31.69 -8.04 -6.75
N VAL A 4 -30.55 -7.69 -6.19
CA VAL A 4 -29.29 -8.33 -6.56
C VAL A 4 -29.35 -9.68 -5.85
N ASP A 5 -29.71 -10.73 -6.59
CA ASP A 5 -29.56 -12.11 -6.15
C ASP A 5 -28.08 -12.33 -5.83
N VAL A 6 -27.72 -12.25 -4.54
CA VAL A 6 -26.38 -12.58 -4.07
C VAL A 6 -26.29 -14.09 -4.12
N ALA A 7 -25.60 -14.60 -5.14
CA ALA A 7 -25.34 -16.04 -5.27
C ALA A 7 -24.66 -16.55 -3.99
N LEU A 8 -25.23 -17.59 -3.36
CA LEU A 8 -24.59 -18.29 -2.25
C LEU A 8 -23.38 -19.02 -2.81
N LEU A 9 -22.20 -18.81 -2.23
CA LEU A 9 -20.96 -19.43 -2.66
C LEU A 9 -20.40 -20.30 -1.53
N ASP A 10 -19.87 -21.46 -1.87
CA ASP A 10 -19.04 -22.23 -0.93
C ASP A 10 -17.64 -21.60 -0.77
N THR A 11 -16.84 -22.14 0.14
CA THR A 11 -15.47 -21.67 0.38
C THR A 11 -14.51 -21.87 -0.81
N ALA A 12 -14.88 -22.66 -1.82
CA ALA A 12 -14.14 -22.85 -3.06
C ALA A 12 -14.67 -21.97 -4.21
N GLY A 13 -15.71 -21.16 -3.97
CA GLY A 13 -16.33 -20.29 -4.97
C GLY A 13 -17.38 -20.97 -5.86
N ALA A 14 -17.87 -22.16 -5.50
CA ALA A 14 -18.96 -22.82 -6.21
C ALA A 14 -20.31 -22.22 -5.84
N VAL A 15 -21.15 -21.97 -6.85
CA VAL A 15 -22.52 -21.46 -6.65
C VAL A 15 -23.41 -22.54 -6.05
N LEU A 16 -24.04 -22.20 -4.93
CA LEU A 16 -25.00 -23.02 -4.20
C LEU A 16 -26.41 -22.44 -4.41
N CYS A 17 -27.39 -23.32 -4.59
CA CYS A 17 -28.78 -22.93 -4.38
C CYS A 17 -29.12 -22.98 -2.88
N GLU A 18 -30.16 -22.25 -2.46
CA GLU A 18 -30.59 -22.15 -1.06
C GLU A 18 -30.89 -23.52 -0.43
N GLU A 19 -31.55 -24.43 -1.17
CA GLU A 19 -31.87 -25.78 -0.69
C GLU A 19 -30.61 -26.62 -0.44
N CYS A 20 -29.63 -26.55 -1.35
CA CYS A 20 -28.37 -27.27 -1.20
C CYS A 20 -27.54 -26.69 -0.05
N ALA A 21 -27.48 -25.36 0.08
CA ALA A 21 -26.80 -24.69 1.18
C ALA A 21 -27.39 -25.10 2.54
N ALA A 22 -28.72 -25.10 2.68
CA ALA A 22 -29.37 -25.49 3.93
C ALA A 22 -29.13 -26.96 4.31
N LYS A 23 -29.21 -27.86 3.32
CA LYS A 23 -29.12 -29.31 3.54
C LYS A 23 -27.69 -29.81 3.76
N PHE A 24 -26.72 -29.32 3.00
CA PHE A 24 -25.39 -29.93 2.93
C PHE A 24 -24.28 -29.06 3.51
N TYR A 25 -24.53 -27.78 3.77
CA TYR A 25 -23.50 -26.83 4.21
C TYR A 25 -23.81 -26.25 5.59
N VAL A 26 -22.77 -25.68 6.19
CA VAL A 26 -22.80 -24.91 7.44
C VAL A 26 -21.92 -23.68 7.28
N VAL A 27 -22.25 -22.61 8.01
CA VAL A 27 -21.49 -21.36 7.96
C VAL A 27 -20.27 -21.48 8.86
N CYS A 28 -19.08 -21.20 8.32
CA CYS A 28 -17.85 -21.15 9.08
C CYS A 28 -17.89 -19.96 10.05
N ALA A 29 -17.70 -20.22 11.34
CA ALA A 29 -17.74 -19.20 12.40
C ALA A 29 -16.62 -18.14 12.31
N ARG A 30 -15.60 -18.34 11.46
CA ARG A 30 -14.47 -17.41 11.29
C ARG A 30 -14.55 -16.58 10.01
N CYS A 31 -14.75 -17.22 8.86
CA CYS A 31 -14.75 -16.52 7.56
C CYS A 31 -16.15 -16.28 6.97
N GLY A 32 -17.22 -16.77 7.60
CA GLY A 32 -18.59 -16.63 7.10
C GLY A 32 -18.92 -17.44 5.84
N GLY A 33 -17.95 -18.17 5.26
CA GLY A 33 -18.18 -18.99 4.07
C GLY A 33 -18.94 -20.29 4.36
N PHE A 34 -19.68 -20.78 3.36
CA PHE A 34 -20.36 -22.07 3.43
C PHE A 34 -19.37 -23.22 3.22
N THR A 35 -19.28 -24.12 4.19
CA THR A 35 -18.44 -25.33 4.11
C THR A 35 -19.33 -26.58 4.14
N PRO A 36 -19.02 -27.64 3.38
CA PRO A 36 -19.75 -28.90 3.46
C PRO A 36 -19.74 -29.43 4.90
N ARG A 37 -20.89 -29.91 5.39
CA ARG A 37 -21.04 -30.45 6.75
C ARG A 37 -20.03 -31.54 7.06
N GLU A 38 -19.74 -32.41 6.09
CA GLU A 38 -18.80 -33.53 6.23
C GLU A 38 -17.33 -33.07 6.33
N GLU A 39 -17.01 -31.90 5.79
CA GLU A 39 -15.66 -31.30 5.84
C GLU A 39 -15.51 -30.29 7.00
N SER A 40 -16.62 -29.95 7.64
CA SER A 40 -16.66 -29.01 8.74
C SER A 40 -16.08 -29.63 10.02
N ARG A 41 -15.40 -28.80 10.82
CA ARG A 41 -14.80 -29.22 12.09
C ARG A 41 -15.32 -28.37 13.24
N ALA A 42 -15.64 -29.02 14.35
CA ALA A 42 -16.17 -28.36 15.55
C ALA A 42 -15.07 -28.12 16.59
N ARG A 43 -15.07 -26.93 17.21
CA ARG A 43 -14.28 -26.56 18.40
C ARG A 43 -15.09 -25.54 19.21
N ASP A 44 -15.17 -25.74 20.52
CA ASP A 44 -15.90 -24.86 21.46
C ASP A 44 -17.32 -24.51 20.99
N GLU A 45 -18.10 -25.54 20.64
CA GLU A 45 -19.48 -25.43 20.16
C GLU A 45 -19.67 -24.63 18.84
N LYS A 46 -18.58 -24.21 18.19
CA LYS A 46 -18.55 -23.51 16.90
C LYS A 46 -18.03 -24.41 15.79
N VAL A 47 -18.47 -24.15 14.55
CA VAL A 47 -18.12 -24.94 13.36
C VAL A 47 -17.25 -24.12 12.40
N TYR A 48 -16.18 -24.72 11.89
CA TYR A 48 -15.18 -24.07 11.03
C TYR A 48 -14.94 -24.87 9.75
N CYS A 49 -14.57 -24.18 8.66
CA CYS A 49 -14.00 -24.83 7.49
C CYS A 49 -12.59 -25.36 7.79
N SER A 50 -12.14 -26.36 7.04
CA SER A 50 -10.84 -27.02 7.22
C SER A 50 -9.66 -26.04 7.30
N GLY A 51 -9.64 -25.02 6.42
CA GLY A 51 -8.60 -23.99 6.41
C GLY A 51 -8.62 -23.06 7.63
N CYS A 52 -9.80 -22.64 8.09
CA CYS A 52 -9.93 -21.79 9.29
C CYS A 52 -9.67 -22.57 10.57
N PHE A 53 -10.01 -23.85 10.60
CA PHE A 53 -9.72 -24.75 11.71
C PHE A 53 -8.21 -24.99 11.85
N ALA A 54 -7.49 -25.26 10.74
CA ALA A 54 -6.03 -25.41 10.76
C ALA A 54 -5.30 -24.13 11.22
N LYS A 55 -5.85 -22.96 10.88
CA LYS A 55 -5.36 -21.65 11.32
C LYS A 55 -5.78 -21.26 12.74
N SER A 56 -6.47 -22.14 13.49
CA SER A 56 -6.99 -21.83 14.84
C SER A 56 -6.08 -22.25 15.98
N ASP A 57 -4.97 -22.96 15.70
CA ASP A 57 -3.93 -23.28 16.70
C ASP A 57 -2.91 -22.14 16.87
N GLU A 58 -2.87 -21.21 15.90
CA GLU A 58 -2.22 -19.91 16.07
C GLU A 58 -3.29 -18.93 16.54
N ALA A 59 -3.18 -18.49 17.79
CA ALA A 59 -3.89 -17.31 18.28
C ALA A 59 -3.44 -16.11 17.43
N GLY A 60 -4.08 -15.94 16.27
CA GLY A 60 -3.99 -14.72 15.49
C GLY A 60 -4.47 -13.55 16.35
N PRO A 61 -4.00 -12.32 16.09
CA PRO A 61 -4.42 -11.17 16.87
C PRO A 61 -5.94 -11.10 16.90
N ASP A 62 -6.51 -10.86 18.10
CA ASP A 62 -7.93 -10.61 18.26
C ASP A 62 -8.32 -9.52 17.26
N LEU A 63 -9.13 -9.90 16.28
CA LEU A 63 -9.65 -8.96 15.31
C LEU A 63 -10.68 -8.09 16.02
N PRO A 64 -10.69 -6.77 15.77
CA PRO A 64 -11.71 -5.91 16.35
C PRO A 64 -13.09 -6.38 15.88
N SER A 65 -14.06 -6.35 16.78
CA SER A 65 -15.47 -6.52 16.46
C SER A 65 -15.97 -5.43 15.52
N ASP A 66 -17.11 -5.66 14.85
CA ASP A 66 -17.68 -4.69 13.90
C ASP A 66 -17.97 -3.32 14.56
N ASP A 67 -18.43 -3.32 15.82
CA ASP A 67 -18.65 -2.10 16.61
C ASP A 67 -17.33 -1.35 16.92
N GLU A 68 -16.25 -2.10 17.15
CA GLU A 68 -14.91 -1.54 17.32
C GLU A 68 -14.36 -1.01 15.99
N ILE A 69 -14.62 -1.70 14.87
CA ILE A 69 -14.25 -1.23 13.54
C ILE A 69 -14.98 0.08 13.22
N GLU A 70 -16.28 0.18 13.48
CA GLU A 70 -17.05 1.41 13.26
C GLU A 70 -16.47 2.58 14.08
N SER A 71 -16.19 2.34 15.36
CA SER A 71 -15.58 3.33 16.25
C SER A 71 -14.19 3.76 15.76
N LEU A 72 -13.36 2.82 15.31
CA LEU A 72 -12.02 3.08 14.77
C LEU A 72 -12.08 3.85 13.45
N VAL A 73 -13.06 3.56 12.59
CA VAL A 73 -13.27 4.29 11.32
C VAL A 73 -13.66 5.74 11.61
N ASP A 74 -14.58 5.98 12.55
CA ASP A 74 -15.00 7.32 12.95
C ASP A 74 -13.85 8.13 13.57
N GLU A 75 -13.05 7.50 14.45
CA GLU A 75 -11.86 8.12 15.02
C GLU A 75 -10.82 8.40 13.94
N TYR A 76 -10.56 7.46 13.04
CA TYR A 76 -9.64 7.63 11.93
C TYR A 76 -10.04 8.80 11.01
N ILE A 77 -11.33 8.93 10.67
CA ILE A 77 -11.83 10.05 9.85
C ILE A 77 -11.63 11.38 10.56
N LYS A 78 -11.90 11.45 11.88
CA LYS A 78 -11.70 12.67 12.68
C LYS A 78 -10.21 13.06 12.72
N LEU A 79 -9.34 12.11 13.06
CA LEU A 79 -7.89 12.33 13.10
C LEU A 79 -7.34 12.73 11.73
N TYR A 80 -7.81 12.11 10.65
CA TYR A 80 -7.41 12.48 9.28
C TYR A 80 -7.82 13.92 8.92
N ALA A 81 -9.01 14.36 9.33
CA ALA A 81 -9.46 15.73 9.13
C ALA A 81 -8.63 16.74 9.95
N GLU A 82 -8.24 16.38 11.17
CA GLU A 82 -7.37 17.19 12.03
C GLU A 82 -5.94 17.25 11.49
N GLU A 83 -5.38 16.11 11.09
CA GLU A 83 -4.07 16.01 10.44
C GLU A 83 -4.01 16.92 9.21
N LYS A 84 -5.06 16.89 8.37
CA LYS A 84 -5.15 17.75 7.20
C LYS A 84 -5.12 19.23 7.58
N LYS A 85 -5.92 19.66 8.56
CA LYS A 85 -5.94 21.06 9.04
C LYS A 85 -4.60 21.48 9.62
N ILE A 86 -3.96 20.61 10.41
CA ILE A 86 -2.65 20.86 11.00
C ILE A 86 -1.59 20.96 9.90
N SER A 87 -1.61 20.06 8.92
CA SER A 87 -0.68 20.04 7.78
C SER A 87 -0.81 21.29 6.92
N GLU A 88 -2.03 21.71 6.59
CA GLU A 88 -2.29 22.96 5.86
C GLU A 88 -1.74 24.16 6.64
N ARG A 89 -1.99 24.23 7.95
CA ARG A 89 -1.48 25.30 8.82
C ARG A 89 0.05 25.28 8.91
N LEU A 90 0.67 24.10 9.01
CA LEU A 90 2.12 23.93 9.03
C LEU A 90 2.75 24.41 7.73
N GLU A 91 2.17 24.09 6.57
CA GLU A 91 2.66 24.60 5.28
C GLU A 91 2.57 26.13 5.19
N ILE A 92 1.48 26.74 5.67
CA ILE A 92 1.37 28.21 5.74
C ILE A 92 2.49 28.79 6.63
N ILE A 93 2.73 28.22 7.81
CA ILE A 93 3.78 28.68 8.74
C ILE A 93 5.17 28.49 8.12
N LYS A 94 5.42 27.35 7.48
CA LYS A 94 6.66 27.03 6.80
C LYS A 94 6.97 28.01 5.68
N GLU A 95 6.01 28.35 4.84
CA GLU A 95 6.20 29.37 3.78
C GLU A 95 6.48 30.75 4.38
N ARG A 96 5.80 31.13 5.48
CA ARG A 96 6.13 32.37 6.20
C ARG A 96 7.54 32.35 6.80
N LEU A 97 7.98 31.24 7.37
CA LEU A 97 9.34 31.09 7.90
C LEU A 97 10.39 31.11 6.79
N LYS A 98 10.13 30.51 5.62
CA LYS A 98 11.00 30.61 4.44
C LYS A 98 11.10 32.05 3.93
N ALA A 99 9.98 32.77 3.84
CA ALA A 99 9.97 34.18 3.46
C ALA A 99 10.78 35.03 4.46
N ALA A 100 10.62 34.79 5.76
CA ALA A 100 11.42 35.43 6.79
C ALA A 100 12.91 35.06 6.71
N ALA A 101 13.23 33.82 6.31
CA ALA A 101 14.61 33.36 6.16
C ALA A 101 15.29 34.02 4.95
N ALA A 102 14.54 34.23 3.85
CA ALA A 102 15.06 34.91 2.66
C ALA A 102 15.50 36.36 2.92
N ALA A 103 14.88 37.03 3.90
CA ALA A 103 15.21 38.39 4.30
C ALA A 103 16.34 38.48 5.36
N ARG A 104 16.91 37.35 5.79
CA ARG A 104 17.93 37.28 6.85
C ARG A 104 19.28 36.83 6.30
N GLU A 105 20.34 37.26 6.99
CA GLU A 105 21.69 36.78 6.74
C GLU A 105 21.80 35.29 7.07
N ARG A 106 22.49 34.55 6.20
CA ARG A 106 22.71 33.12 6.36
C ARG A 106 24.00 32.90 7.14
N VAL A 107 23.95 32.05 8.16
CA VAL A 107 25.13 31.60 8.90
C VAL A 107 25.31 30.12 8.61
N ALA A 108 26.47 29.73 8.07
CA ALA A 108 26.78 28.35 7.68
C ALA A 108 25.72 27.69 6.76
N GLY A 109 25.16 28.45 5.81
CA GLY A 109 24.19 27.94 4.83
C GLY A 109 22.76 27.77 5.37
N ALA A 110 22.44 28.29 6.56
CA ALA A 110 21.12 28.22 7.15
C ALA A 110 20.70 29.51 7.88
N VAL A 111 19.41 29.63 8.15
CA VAL A 111 18.82 30.62 9.06
C VAL A 111 18.14 29.89 10.20
N VAL A 112 18.45 30.26 11.45
CA VAL A 112 17.87 29.65 12.65
C VAL A 112 16.89 30.61 13.31
N PHE A 113 15.68 30.14 13.56
CA PHE A 113 14.65 30.84 14.35
C PHE A 113 14.55 30.17 15.72
N ARG A 114 14.60 30.95 16.80
CA ARG A 114 14.45 30.43 18.18
C ARG A 114 13.22 31.01 18.84
N SER A 115 12.54 30.18 19.63
CA SER A 115 11.50 30.58 20.57
C SER A 115 11.80 29.98 21.94
N GLY A 116 11.06 30.38 22.98
CA GLY A 116 11.20 29.78 24.31
C GLY A 116 10.90 28.28 24.39
N GLN A 117 10.39 27.67 23.32
CA GLN A 117 10.03 26.25 23.23
C GLN A 117 10.95 25.42 22.32
N GLY A 118 11.88 26.05 21.58
CA GLY A 118 12.79 25.32 20.69
C GLY A 118 13.35 26.18 19.55
N GLU A 119 13.92 25.50 18.55
CA GLU A 119 14.47 26.14 17.36
C GLU A 119 14.02 25.48 16.05
N VAL A 120 13.86 26.30 15.01
CA VAL A 120 13.58 25.86 13.64
C VAL A 120 14.72 26.34 12.75
N ARG A 121 15.36 25.40 12.05
CA ARG A 121 16.44 25.68 11.10
C ARG A 121 15.93 25.60 9.67
N CYS A 122 16.01 26.71 8.95
CA CYS A 122 15.81 26.76 7.50
C CYS A 122 17.17 26.59 6.81
N SER A 123 17.48 25.37 6.36
CA SER A 123 18.69 25.07 5.58
C SER A 123 18.41 25.20 4.08
N TYR A 124 19.42 25.60 3.32
CA TYR A 124 19.36 25.66 1.86
C TYR A 124 20.09 24.44 1.30
N GLN A 125 19.37 23.57 0.59
CA GLN A 125 19.94 22.42 -0.10
C GLN A 125 20.04 22.71 -1.60
N LEU A 126 21.22 22.54 -2.17
CA LEU A 126 21.43 22.50 -3.62
C LEU A 126 21.14 21.09 -4.10
N LYS A 127 20.09 20.92 -4.89
CA LYS A 127 19.82 19.67 -5.61
C LYS A 127 20.35 19.83 -7.04
N SER A 128 21.40 19.10 -7.36
CA SER A 128 21.91 19.00 -8.73
C SER A 128 21.24 17.81 -9.41
N LYS A 129 20.48 18.08 -10.47
CA LYS A 129 20.01 17.03 -11.39
C LYS A 129 21.03 16.91 -12.51
N TRP A 130 21.52 15.70 -12.73
CA TRP A 130 22.47 15.42 -13.78
C TRP A 130 21.75 14.86 -15.00
N ASP A 131 22.23 15.26 -16.18
CA ASP A 131 21.79 14.73 -17.46
C ASP A 131 22.58 13.45 -17.75
N PRO A 132 21.93 12.28 -17.84
CA PRO A 132 22.63 10.99 -17.98
C PRO A 132 23.50 10.90 -19.23
N GLU A 133 23.06 11.45 -20.35
CA GLU A 133 23.81 11.41 -21.61
C GLU A 133 25.08 12.26 -21.51
N LYS A 134 24.96 13.44 -20.89
CA LYS A 134 26.10 14.32 -20.65
C LYS A 134 27.07 13.72 -19.64
N VAL A 135 26.57 13.10 -18.57
CA VAL A 135 27.43 12.43 -17.59
C VAL A 135 28.14 11.24 -18.22
N ALA A 136 27.47 10.40 -19.02
CA ALA A 136 28.10 9.30 -19.74
C ALA A 136 29.22 9.78 -20.67
N SER A 137 29.06 10.95 -21.31
CA SER A 137 30.11 11.53 -22.16
C SER A 137 31.37 11.98 -21.42
N LEU A 138 31.31 12.15 -20.09
CA LEU A 138 32.47 12.54 -19.27
C LEU A 138 33.38 11.35 -18.94
N GLU A 139 32.84 10.13 -18.95
CA GLU A 139 33.58 8.92 -18.60
C GLU A 139 34.86 8.70 -19.44
N PRO A 140 34.84 8.75 -20.78
CA PRO A 140 36.06 8.57 -21.58
C PRO A 140 37.08 9.71 -21.37
N VAL A 141 36.64 10.88 -20.91
CA VAL A 141 37.50 12.04 -20.65
C VAL A 141 38.15 11.96 -19.27
N MET A 142 37.43 11.43 -18.28
CA MET A 142 37.87 11.38 -16.88
C MET A 142 38.63 10.10 -16.53
N GLY A 143 38.47 9.04 -17.33
CA GLY A 143 38.95 7.70 -17.03
C GLY A 143 37.99 6.95 -16.09
N GLU A 144 37.87 5.64 -16.31
CA GLU A 144 36.89 4.76 -15.66
C GLU A 144 37.00 4.78 -14.13
N GLU A 145 38.21 4.67 -13.58
CA GLU A 145 38.44 4.65 -12.13
C GLU A 145 37.99 5.94 -11.43
N ARG A 146 38.28 7.09 -12.05
CA ARG A 146 37.88 8.40 -11.51
C ARG A 146 36.39 8.65 -11.65
N PHE A 147 35.80 8.19 -12.75
CA PHE A 147 34.36 8.29 -12.98
C PHE A 147 33.57 7.44 -11.97
N ALA A 148 33.97 6.19 -11.76
CA ALA A 148 33.34 5.29 -10.79
C ALA A 148 33.43 5.80 -9.34
N SER A 149 34.44 6.63 -9.02
CA SER A 149 34.53 7.28 -7.70
C SER A 149 33.51 8.40 -7.46
N MET A 150 32.89 8.95 -8.53
CA MET A 150 31.98 10.10 -8.46
C MET A 150 30.55 9.77 -8.89
N PHE A 151 30.39 8.80 -9.78
CA PHE A 151 29.11 8.45 -10.39
C PHE A 151 28.90 6.94 -10.33
N GLU A 152 27.76 6.53 -9.78
CA GLU A 152 27.29 5.15 -9.82
C GLU A 152 26.36 4.95 -11.02
N ARG A 153 26.59 3.88 -11.79
CA ARG A 153 25.70 3.50 -12.89
C ARG A 153 24.49 2.76 -12.34
N VAL A 154 23.37 3.47 -12.22
CA VAL A 154 22.09 2.88 -11.81
C VAL A 154 21.23 2.62 -13.05
N VAL A 155 20.99 1.34 -13.35
CA VAL A 155 19.99 0.93 -14.35
C VAL A 155 18.69 0.64 -13.60
N SER A 156 17.70 1.51 -13.75
CA SER A 156 16.37 1.31 -13.15
C SER A 156 15.33 1.06 -14.23
N TYR A 157 14.52 0.03 -14.06
CA TYR A 157 13.36 -0.23 -14.89
C TYR A 157 12.11 0.19 -14.16
N LYS A 158 11.26 1.00 -14.80
CA LYS A 158 9.95 1.35 -14.28
C LYS A 158 8.90 0.63 -15.11
N ALA A 159 8.19 -0.31 -14.48
CA ALA A 159 7.10 -1.03 -15.12
C ALA A 159 6.01 -0.04 -15.58
N ASN A 160 5.58 -0.16 -16.82
CA ASN A 160 4.31 0.41 -17.26
C ASN A 160 3.20 -0.50 -16.74
N LYS A 161 2.59 -0.10 -15.61
CA LYS A 161 1.61 -0.92 -14.91
C LYS A 161 0.51 -1.47 -15.83
N LYS A 162 -0.11 -0.60 -16.64
CA LYS A 162 -1.18 -1.01 -17.56
C LYS A 162 -0.69 -2.01 -18.61
N GLY A 163 0.43 -1.73 -19.27
CA GLY A 163 0.96 -2.62 -20.30
C GLY A 163 1.45 -3.95 -19.74
N LEU A 164 2.01 -3.95 -18.53
CA LEU A 164 2.45 -5.15 -17.83
C LEU A 164 1.27 -6.02 -17.41
N GLU A 165 0.21 -5.42 -16.83
CA GLU A 165 -1.02 -6.12 -16.48
C GLU A 165 -1.70 -6.72 -17.72
N GLU A 166 -1.83 -5.95 -18.80
CA GLU A 166 -2.37 -6.43 -20.08
C GLU A 166 -1.56 -7.63 -20.60
N PHE A 167 -0.23 -7.54 -20.60
CA PHE A 167 0.65 -8.63 -21.04
C PHE A 167 0.53 -9.88 -20.16
N LEU A 168 0.53 -9.73 -18.84
CA LEU A 168 0.42 -10.82 -17.87
C LEU A 168 -0.96 -11.49 -17.86
N SER A 169 -2.01 -10.77 -18.28
CA SER A 169 -3.38 -11.27 -18.38
C SER A 169 -3.71 -11.98 -19.70
N GLY A 170 -2.82 -11.89 -20.71
CA GLY A 170 -3.01 -12.55 -22.00
C GLY A 170 -2.96 -14.09 -21.91
N THR A 171 -3.56 -14.76 -22.90
CA THR A 171 -3.70 -16.23 -22.93
C THR A 171 -3.08 -16.88 -24.18
N ASP A 172 -2.21 -16.19 -24.90
CA ASP A 172 -1.52 -16.80 -26.03
C ASP A 172 -0.38 -17.71 -25.57
N GLU A 173 -0.46 -18.99 -25.96
CA GLU A 173 0.49 -20.03 -25.58
C GLU A 173 1.94 -19.70 -25.99
N ALA A 174 2.11 -18.90 -27.04
CA ALA A 174 3.42 -18.48 -27.53
C ALA A 174 4.19 -17.58 -26.55
N SER A 175 3.50 -16.88 -25.64
CA SER A 175 4.12 -15.97 -24.68
C SER A 175 4.10 -16.48 -23.23
N ASP A 176 3.63 -17.70 -22.97
CA ASP A 176 3.46 -18.20 -21.60
C ASP A 176 4.79 -18.31 -20.84
N ALA A 177 5.84 -18.82 -21.48
CA ALA A 177 7.18 -18.88 -20.90
C ALA A 177 7.74 -17.47 -20.59
N LEU A 178 7.37 -16.47 -21.39
CA LEU A 178 7.78 -15.07 -21.15
C LEU A 178 7.00 -14.47 -19.97
N ARG A 179 5.70 -14.76 -19.83
CA ARG A 179 4.92 -14.32 -18.67
C ARG A 179 5.43 -14.93 -17.37
N GLU A 180 5.79 -16.20 -17.40
CA GLU A 180 6.37 -16.91 -16.25
C GLU A 180 7.70 -16.25 -15.83
N ALA A 181 8.62 -16.03 -16.77
CA ALA A 181 9.89 -15.35 -16.49
C ALA A 181 9.71 -13.91 -15.95
N VAL A 182 8.68 -13.19 -16.42
CA VAL A 182 8.35 -11.86 -15.90
C VAL A 182 7.82 -11.93 -14.47
N ARG A 183 6.95 -12.91 -14.16
CA ARG A 183 6.46 -13.11 -12.79
C ARG A 183 7.58 -13.54 -11.83
N ASP A 184 8.49 -14.39 -12.27
CA ASP A 184 9.66 -14.80 -11.48
C ASP A 184 10.61 -13.63 -11.14
N ALA A 185 10.66 -12.62 -12.02
CA ALA A 185 11.44 -11.40 -11.78
C ALA A 185 10.70 -10.37 -10.90
N MET A 186 9.43 -10.58 -10.58
CA MET A 186 8.62 -9.69 -9.75
C MET A 186 8.63 -10.13 -8.29
N GLU A 187 8.92 -9.19 -7.39
CA GLU A 187 8.71 -9.36 -5.96
C GLU A 187 7.42 -8.61 -5.58
N GLU A 188 6.37 -9.35 -5.21
CA GLU A 188 5.10 -8.76 -4.78
C GLU A 188 5.05 -8.66 -3.25
N THR A 189 4.85 -7.45 -2.74
CA THR A 189 4.59 -7.21 -1.31
C THR A 189 3.23 -6.55 -1.18
N GLU A 190 2.25 -7.27 -0.67
CA GLU A 190 0.94 -6.72 -0.34
C GLU A 190 1.05 -5.88 0.93
N THR A 191 0.84 -4.56 0.80
CA THR A 191 0.80 -3.64 1.94
C THR A 191 -0.59 -3.03 2.04
N PRO A 192 -1.31 -3.22 3.15
CA PRO A 192 -2.59 -2.55 3.34
C PRO A 192 -2.37 -1.03 3.34
N SER A 193 -3.15 -0.31 2.55
CA SER A 193 -3.11 1.16 2.49
C SER A 193 -4.49 1.74 2.75
N LEU A 194 -4.53 2.79 3.58
CA LEU A 194 -5.75 3.51 3.91
C LEU A 194 -5.80 4.81 3.10
N SER A 195 -6.94 5.07 2.48
CA SER A 195 -7.20 6.34 1.81
C SER A 195 -8.64 6.77 2.04
N VAL A 196 -8.84 8.04 2.38
CA VAL A 196 -10.18 8.62 2.52
C VAL A 196 -10.64 9.08 1.13
N PRO A 197 -11.74 8.53 0.57
CA PRO A 197 -12.22 8.91 -0.75
C PRO A 197 -12.64 10.38 -0.78
N ARG A 198 -12.21 11.13 -1.80
CA ARG A 198 -12.70 12.48 -2.05
C ARG A 198 -14.15 12.40 -2.55
N ARG A 199 -15.12 12.85 -1.75
CA ARG A 199 -16.48 13.08 -2.26
C ARG A 199 -16.42 14.16 -3.36
N LYS A 200 -16.84 13.81 -4.58
CA LYS A 200 -17.12 14.79 -5.63
C LYS A 200 -18.38 15.55 -5.21
N ASN A 201 -18.27 16.87 -5.08
CA ASN A 201 -19.44 17.75 -5.07
C ASN A 201 -19.98 17.91 -6.49
#